data_AF-A0A4Q4CND0-F1
#
_entry.id   AF-A0A4Q4CND0-F1
#
_cell.length_a   1.000
_cell.length_b   1.000
_cell.length_c   1.000
_cell.angle_alpha   90.00
_cell.angle_beta   90.00
_cell.angle_gamma   90.00
#
_symmetry.space_group_name_H-M   'P 1'
#
loop_
_entity.id
_entity.type
_entity.pdbx_description
1 polymer ?
#
loop_
_entity_poly.entity_id
_entity_poly.type
_entity_poly.pdbx_seq_one_letter_code
_entity_poly.pdbx_strand_id
1 'polypeptide(L)'
;MSERGRLQAETAAVAPYFDEAYYALSLPELPDTVTDLLEHFCTTGWKQLRKPNADFDVWWYWANHLDPAEETINPLVHYALVGRDAGLSTRPASTASGPGAALPTDRPVRRATL
;
A
#
# COMPACT_ATOMS: atom_id res chain seq x y z
N MET A 1 -1.85 -26.77 8.76
CA MET A 1 -1.53 -25.43 9.29
C MET A 1 -2.83 -24.68 9.40
N SER A 2 -3.27 -24.36 10.61
CA SER A 2 -4.50 -23.60 10.83
C SER A 2 -4.37 -22.20 10.24
N GLU A 3 -5.46 -21.66 9.67
CA GLU A 3 -5.50 -20.32 9.06
C GLU A 3 -5.03 -19.21 10.01
N ARG A 4 -5.34 -19.38 11.31
CA ARG A 4 -4.82 -18.54 12.40
C ARG A 4 -3.29 -18.54 12.54
N GLY A 5 -2.64 -19.67 12.29
CA GLY A 5 -1.19 -19.78 12.38
C GLY A 5 -0.48 -19.03 11.25
N ARG A 6 -1.10 -18.99 10.05
CA ARG A 6 -0.61 -18.20 8.93
C ARG A 6 -0.72 -16.70 9.23
N LEU A 7 -1.91 -16.26 9.65
CA LEU A 7 -2.17 -14.85 9.91
C LEU A 7 -1.26 -14.29 11.02
N GLN A 8 -1.03 -15.09 12.06
CA GLN A 8 -0.13 -14.73 13.16
C GLN A 8 1.34 -14.62 12.72
N ALA A 9 1.78 -15.45 11.76
CA ALA A 9 3.11 -15.33 11.18
C ALA A 9 3.22 -14.08 10.29
N GLU A 10 2.17 -13.78 9.51
CA GLU A 10 2.09 -12.58 8.67
C GLU A 10 2.15 -11.31 9.53
N THR A 11 1.33 -11.22 10.59
CA THR A 11 1.34 -10.07 11.51
C THR A 11 2.69 -9.93 12.23
N ALA A 12 3.28 -11.01 12.72
CA ALA A 12 4.61 -10.94 13.34
C ALA A 12 5.70 -10.42 12.40
N ALA A 13 5.64 -10.78 11.11
CA ALA A 13 6.60 -10.30 10.11
C ALA A 13 6.42 -8.81 9.78
N VAL A 14 5.18 -8.32 9.78
CA VAL A 14 4.88 -6.93 9.42
C VAL A 14 4.82 -5.95 10.59
N ALA A 15 4.64 -6.43 11.82
CA ALA A 15 4.60 -5.63 13.04
C ALA A 15 5.71 -4.55 13.12
N PRO A 16 7.01 -4.83 12.82
CA PRO A 16 8.05 -3.80 12.90
C PRO A 16 7.98 -2.74 11.79
N TYR A 17 7.22 -2.96 10.72
CA TYR A 17 7.04 -2.00 9.62
C TYR A 17 5.65 -1.37 9.60
N PHE A 18 4.81 -1.68 10.58
CA PHE A 18 3.47 -1.15 10.68
C PHE A 18 3.45 -0.03 11.72
N ASP A 19 2.87 1.11 11.38
CA ASP A 19 2.69 2.23 12.29
C ASP A 19 1.21 2.32 12.66
N GLU A 20 0.88 1.81 13.85
CA GLU A 20 -0.49 1.79 14.37
C GLU A 20 -1.08 3.20 14.48
N ALA A 21 -0.29 4.18 14.90
CA ALA A 21 -0.77 5.56 15.06
C ALA A 21 -1.10 6.18 13.70
N TYR A 22 -0.21 6.02 12.71
CA TYR A 22 -0.43 6.49 11.35
C TYR A 22 -1.64 5.79 10.71
N TYR A 23 -1.76 4.49 10.89
CA TYR A 23 -2.84 3.71 10.31
C TYR A 23 -4.19 4.05 10.94
N ALA A 24 -4.26 4.22 12.26
CA ALA A 24 -5.46 4.65 12.97
C ALA A 24 -5.94 6.04 12.49
N LEU A 25 -5.02 6.97 12.23
CA LEU A 25 -5.38 8.29 11.66
C LEU A 25 -5.97 8.19 10.25
N SER A 26 -5.62 7.15 9.49
CA SER A 26 -6.20 6.89 8.16
C SER A 26 -7.59 6.25 8.21
N LEU A 27 -8.02 5.80 9.40
CA LEU A 27 -9.32 5.18 9.65
C LEU A 27 -10.20 6.14 10.46
N PRO A 28 -10.99 7.02 9.78
CA PRO A 28 -11.86 7.97 10.47
C PRO A 28 -12.96 7.28 11.30
N GLU A 29 -13.34 6.05 10.93
CA GLU A 29 -14.32 5.24 11.65
C GLU A 29 -13.77 3.82 11.80
N LEU A 30 -13.14 3.55 12.95
CA LEU A 30 -12.75 2.20 13.33
C LEU A 30 -14.01 1.46 13.78
N PRO A 31 -14.40 0.37 13.09
CA PRO A 31 -15.50 -0.44 13.60
C PRO A 31 -15.11 -1.02 14.96
N ASP A 32 -16.04 -1.07 15.92
CA ASP A 32 -15.80 -1.65 17.26
C ASP A 32 -15.35 -3.13 17.21
N THR A 33 -15.45 -3.77 16.04
CA THR A 33 -14.96 -5.12 15.78
C THR A 33 -13.45 -5.19 15.54
N VAL A 34 -12.78 -4.06 15.29
CA VAL A 34 -11.32 -4.00 15.11
C VAL A 34 -10.67 -3.98 16.49
N THR A 35 -10.31 -5.18 16.96
CA THR A 35 -9.53 -5.35 18.19
C THR A 35 -8.04 -5.10 17.97
N ASP A 36 -7.55 -5.39 16.76
CA ASP A 36 -6.14 -5.28 16.40
C ASP A 36 -6.00 -4.67 14.99
N LEU A 37 -5.31 -3.53 14.91
CA LEU A 37 -5.12 -2.77 13.67
C LEU A 37 -4.26 -3.53 12.66
N LEU A 38 -3.33 -4.34 13.15
CA LEU A 38 -2.39 -5.10 12.34
C LEU A 38 -3.08 -6.31 11.68
N GLU A 39 -3.91 -7.04 12.43
CA GLU A 39 -4.79 -8.06 11.86
C GLU A 39 -5.77 -7.45 10.85
N HIS A 40 -6.38 -6.32 11.18
CA HIS A 40 -7.26 -5.62 10.24
C HIS A 40 -6.50 -5.24 8.95
N PHE A 41 -5.26 -4.76 9.09
CA PHE A 41 -4.43 -4.48 7.93
C PHE A 41 -4.17 -5.73 7.09
N CYS A 42 -3.72 -6.84 7.68
CA CYS A 42 -3.42 -8.10 7.00
C CYS A 42 -4.64 -8.78 6.36
N THR A 43 -5.84 -8.55 6.88
CA THR A 43 -7.08 -9.13 6.32
C THR A 43 -7.69 -8.27 5.22
N THR A 44 -7.76 -6.95 5.46
CA THR A 44 -8.59 -6.03 4.67
C THR A 44 -7.87 -4.73 4.31
N GLY A 45 -7.01 -4.20 5.18
CA GLY A 45 -6.38 -2.90 4.98
C GLY A 45 -5.53 -2.79 3.73
N TRP A 46 -4.69 -3.79 3.45
CA TRP A 46 -3.86 -3.79 2.23
C TRP A 46 -4.70 -3.91 0.95
N LYS A 47 -5.84 -4.63 0.99
CA LYS A 47 -6.78 -4.73 -0.14
C LYS A 47 -7.47 -3.41 -0.45
N GLN A 48 -7.67 -2.58 0.56
CA GLN A 48 -8.17 -1.21 0.43
C GLN A 48 -7.07 -0.22 0.04
N LEU A 49 -5.86 -0.69 -0.26
CA LEU A 49 -4.70 0.13 -0.62
C LEU A 49 -4.36 1.17 0.46
N ARG A 50 -4.67 0.87 1.72
CA ARG A 50 -4.32 1.72 2.85
C ARG A 50 -2.83 1.62 3.12
N LYS A 51 -2.23 2.74 3.53
CA LYS A 51 -0.79 2.81 3.81
C LYS A 51 -0.53 2.38 5.26
N PRO A 52 0.34 1.39 5.50
CA PRO A 52 0.67 0.93 6.84
C PRO A 52 1.54 1.93 7.61
N ASN A 53 2.28 2.78 6.90
CA ASN A 53 3.09 3.85 7.45
C ASN A 53 3.31 4.95 6.38
N ALA A 54 3.96 6.04 6.74
CA ALA A 54 4.21 7.18 5.84
C ALA A 54 5.26 6.91 4.74
N ASP A 55 6.15 5.93 4.94
CA ASP A 55 7.24 5.59 4.01
C ASP A 55 6.88 4.47 3.03
N PHE A 56 5.75 3.77 3.24
CA PHE A 56 5.34 2.63 2.43
C PHE A 56 4.06 2.94 1.64
N ASP A 57 4.18 2.89 0.31
CA ASP A 57 3.04 3.04 -0.61
C ASP A 57 2.61 1.67 -1.14
N VAL A 58 1.51 1.14 -0.58
CA VAL A 58 1.00 -0.21 -0.89
C VAL A 58 0.66 -0.35 -2.37
N TRP A 59 0.00 0.65 -2.96
CA TRP A 59 -0.39 0.59 -4.36
C TRP A 59 0.83 0.63 -5.27
N TRP A 60 1.76 1.55 -5.02
CA TRP A 60 2.97 1.65 -5.83
C TRP A 60 3.83 0.38 -5.71
N TYR A 61 4.03 -0.13 -4.49
CA TYR A 61 4.80 -1.35 -4.27
C TYR A 61 4.14 -2.54 -4.98
N TRP A 62 2.83 -2.69 -4.85
CA TRP A 62 2.08 -3.75 -5.52
C TRP A 62 2.22 -3.68 -7.04
N ALA A 63 2.05 -2.50 -7.63
CA ALA A 63 2.12 -2.33 -9.08
C ALA A 63 3.54 -2.51 -9.67
N ASN A 64 4.61 -2.31 -8.88
CA ASN A 64 5.99 -2.36 -9.37
C ASN A 64 6.72 -3.66 -9.00
N HIS A 65 6.36 -4.29 -7.89
CA HIS A 65 7.11 -5.41 -7.32
C HIS A 65 6.29 -6.70 -7.18
N LEU A 66 4.96 -6.63 -7.14
CA LEU A 66 4.13 -7.82 -7.13
C LEU A 66 3.60 -8.12 -8.54
N ASP A 67 3.39 -9.41 -8.78
CA ASP A 67 2.71 -9.86 -9.97
C ASP A 67 1.19 -9.63 -9.82
N PRO A 68 0.50 -9.07 -10.82
CA PRO A 68 -0.95 -8.87 -10.75
C PRO A 68 -1.74 -10.18 -10.64
N ALA A 69 -1.17 -11.34 -10.98
CA ALA A 69 -1.77 -12.65 -10.72
C ALA A 69 -1.67 -13.07 -9.25
N GLU A 70 -0.79 -12.47 -8.45
CA GLU A 70 -0.58 -12.75 -7.02
C GLU A 70 -1.36 -11.76 -6.14
N GLU A 71 -2.66 -11.64 -6.40
CA GLU A 71 -3.62 -10.80 -5.68
C GLU A 71 -3.94 -11.27 -4.25
N THR A 72 -3.26 -12.30 -3.76
CA THR A 72 -3.44 -12.85 -2.40
C THR A 72 -2.28 -12.56 -1.46
N ILE A 73 -1.18 -11.97 -1.94
CA ILE A 73 0.01 -11.68 -1.14
C ILE A 73 -0.06 -10.24 -0.62
N ASN A 74 0.05 -10.09 0.70
CA ASN A 74 0.14 -8.77 1.31
C ASN A 74 1.48 -8.10 0.91
N PRO A 75 1.45 -6.91 0.29
CA PRO A 75 2.65 -6.18 -0.13
C PRO A 75 3.66 -5.95 0.99
N LEU A 76 3.19 -5.67 2.20
CA LEU A 76 4.04 -5.43 3.36
C LEU A 76 4.72 -6.71 3.85
N VAL A 77 4.02 -7.85 3.77
CA VAL A 77 4.60 -9.18 4.08
C VAL A 77 5.67 -9.53 3.05
N HIS A 78 5.39 -9.33 1.76
CA HIS A 78 6.37 -9.54 0.70
C HIS A 78 7.60 -8.65 0.91
N TYR A 79 7.41 -7.39 1.29
CA TYR A 79 8.52 -6.52 1.61
C TYR A 79 9.32 -7.02 2.83
N ALA A 80 8.66 -7.41 3.91
CA ALA A 80 9.31 -7.92 5.11
C ALA A 80 10.15 -9.19 4.87
N LEU A 81 9.68 -10.09 4.00
CA LEU A 81 10.31 -11.38 3.73
C LEU A 81 11.34 -11.34 2.60
N VAL A 82 11.04 -10.58 1.53
CA VAL A 82 11.82 -10.59 0.28
C VAL A 82 12.37 -9.20 0.00
N GLY A 83 11.50 -8.18 0.03
CA GLY A 83 11.86 -6.84 -0.43
C GLY A 83 12.95 -6.17 0.40
N ARG A 84 12.99 -6.41 1.72
CA ARG A 84 14.04 -5.87 2.60
C ARG A 84 15.41 -6.45 2.28
N ASP A 85 15.50 -7.76 2.08
CA ASP A 85 16.77 -8.43 1.74
C ASP A 85 17.22 -8.07 0.32
N ALA A 86 16.27 -7.97 -0.61
CA ALA A 86 16.51 -7.57 -1.99
C ALA A 86 16.70 -6.05 -2.19
N GLY A 87 16.55 -5.22 -1.15
CA GLY A 87 16.66 -3.76 -1.24
C GLY A 87 15.61 -3.08 -2.12
N LEU A 88 14.41 -3.64 -2.21
CA LEU A 88 13.31 -3.09 -2.99
C LEU A 88 12.83 -1.75 -2.42
N SER A 89 12.42 -0.85 -3.30
CA SER A 89 11.88 0.44 -2.90
C SER A 89 10.45 0.28 -2.40
N THR A 90 10.10 0.98 -1.32
CA THR A 90 8.76 0.93 -0.68
C THR A 90 7.80 1.97 -1.23
N ARG A 91 8.34 2.97 -1.92
CA ARG A 91 7.62 4.11 -2.47
C ARG A 91 8.37 4.62 -3.70
N PRO A 92 7.71 5.38 -4.59
CA PRO A 92 8.43 6.02 -5.68
C PRO A 92 9.55 6.88 -5.11
N ALA A 93 10.71 6.87 -5.78
CA ALA A 93 11.71 7.88 -5.54
C ALA A 93 10.99 9.23 -5.60
N SER A 94 11.04 9.99 -4.51
CA SER A 94 10.48 11.33 -4.49
C SER A 94 11.35 12.12 -5.45
N THR A 95 11.00 12.09 -6.73
CA THR A 95 11.63 12.90 -7.74
C THR A 95 11.28 14.31 -7.34
N ALA A 96 12.23 14.95 -6.65
CA ALA A 96 12.21 16.36 -6.36
C ALA A 96 11.68 17.07 -7.61
N SER A 97 10.60 17.83 -7.40
CA SER A 97 9.93 18.67 -8.38
C SER A 97 10.82 19.04 -9.55
N GLY A 98 10.63 18.38 -10.70
CA GLY A 98 10.84 19.07 -11.95
C GLY A 98 9.87 20.27 -11.97
N PRO A 99 10.27 21.46 -12.46
CA PRO A 99 9.32 22.55 -12.63
C PRO A 99 8.16 22.04 -13.50
N GLY A 100 6.94 22.31 -13.05
CA GLY A 100 5.70 21.65 -13.47
C GLY A 100 5.67 21.23 -14.94
N ALA A 101 5.30 19.97 -15.17
CA ALA A 101 4.81 19.54 -16.46
C ALA A 101 3.57 20.38 -16.78
N ALA A 102 3.79 21.49 -17.49
CA ALA A 102 2.75 22.25 -18.15
C ALA A 102 1.97 21.24 -18.99
N LEU A 103 0.71 21.03 -18.64
CA LEU A 103 -0.22 20.30 -19.49
C LEU A 103 -0.11 20.92 -20.90
N PRO A 104 0.13 20.14 -21.97
CA PRO A 104 0.07 20.68 -23.32
C PRO A 104 -1.35 21.25 -23.51
N THR A 105 -1.46 22.57 -23.45
CA THR A 105 -2.75 23.28 -23.56
C THR A 105 -3.23 23.35 -25.01
N ASP A 106 -2.42 22.84 -25.95
CA ASP A 106 -2.74 22.79 -27.37
C ASP A 106 -3.47 21.49 -27.74
N ARG A 107 -4.69 21.32 -27.23
CA ARG A 107 -5.66 20.45 -27.87
C ARG A 107 -6.82 21.32 -28.33
N PRO A 108 -6.94 21.66 -29.63
CA PRO A 108 -8.11 22.37 -30.09
C PRO A 108 -9.34 21.49 -29.81
N VAL A 109 -10.19 21.96 -28.90
CA VAL A 109 -11.50 21.36 -28.66
C VAL A 109 -12.29 21.57 -29.94
N ARG A 110 -12.37 20.54 -30.79
CA ARG A 110 -13.26 20.55 -31.96
C ARG A 110 -14.68 20.57 -31.42
N ARG A 111 -15.23 21.78 -31.24
CA ARG A 111 -16.67 21.99 -31.08
C ARG A 111 -17.31 21.58 -32.40
N ALA A 112 -17.80 20.35 -32.47
CA ALA A 112 -18.79 19.98 -33.45
C ALA A 112 -20.03 20.82 -33.15
N THR A 113 -20.26 21.85 -33.97
CA THR A 113 -21.53 22.59 -33.99
C THR A 113 -22.22 22.17 -35.29
N LEU A 114 -23.54 21.97 -35.18
CA LEU A 114 -24.45 21.34 -36.14
C LEU A 114 -24.28 21.76 -37.60
#